data_AF-A0A7V8RUC3-F1
#
_entry.id   AF-A0A7V8RUC3-F1
#
_cell.length_a   1.000
_cell.length_b   1.000
_cell.length_c   1.000
_cell.angle_alpha   90.00
_cell.angle_beta   90.00
_cell.angle_gamma   90.00
#
_symmetry.space_group_name_H-M   'P 1'
#
loop_
_entity.id
_entity.type
_entity.pdbx_description
1 polymer ?
#
loop_
_entity_poly.entity_id
_entity_poly.type
_entity_poly.pdbx_seq_one_letter_code
_entity_poly.pdbx_strand_id
1 'polypeptide(L)'
;MGGKRTWIPAVLIIALLVFGGVWWYQDRDTAQPKPDCDVVHELVEFKASAVKEQESLLQAGEDQQRLEKYKASVAQEQTYVDQIQDPSIRDKAQALVDADRKSLDKQTDLYNNPIGLGPAGGPPSLEERQAYEAAQKIAAQFKSAKDELLRACPAASSDPKL
;
A
#
# COMPACT_ATOMS: atom_id res chain seq x y z
N MET A 1 9.20 -50.64 25.54
CA MET A 1 9.46 -49.76 24.37
C MET A 1 8.25 -48.83 24.28
N GLY A 2 8.24 -47.63 24.87
CA GLY A 2 9.07 -46.46 24.57
C GLY A 2 8.29 -45.58 23.59
N GLY A 3 7.86 -44.35 23.88
CA GLY A 3 7.91 -43.51 25.07
C GLY A 3 7.01 -42.30 24.81
N LYS A 4 6.33 -41.80 25.84
CA LYS A 4 5.53 -40.57 25.80
C LYS A 4 6.49 -39.38 25.86
N ARG A 5 6.41 -38.42 24.93
CA ARG A 5 7.13 -37.14 25.03
C ARG A 5 6.14 -35.99 25.14
N THR A 6 5.95 -35.55 26.37
CA THR A 6 5.28 -34.33 26.79
C THR A 6 6.18 -33.09 26.56
N TRP A 7 5.59 -32.04 25.98
CA TRP A 7 5.72 -30.59 26.25
C TRP A 7 7.11 -29.92 26.41
N ILE A 8 7.31 -28.79 25.70
CA ILE A 8 7.74 -27.51 26.30
C ILE A 8 7.03 -26.34 25.57
N PRO A 9 6.22 -25.50 26.25
CA PRO A 9 5.87 -24.17 25.81
C PRO A 9 6.97 -23.22 26.30
N ALA A 10 7.90 -22.83 25.42
CA ALA A 10 9.01 -21.95 25.77
C ALA A 10 8.74 -20.52 25.27
N VAL A 11 7.85 -19.83 25.97
CA VAL A 11 8.15 -18.45 26.36
C VAL A 11 9.43 -18.54 27.19
N LEU A 12 10.52 -17.91 26.75
CA LEU A 12 11.67 -17.40 27.53
C LEU A 12 12.92 -17.23 26.66
N ILE A 13 12.96 -16.13 25.90
CA ILE A 13 14.19 -15.32 25.79
C ILE A 13 13.81 -13.90 26.22
N ILE A 14 13.39 -13.80 27.48
CA ILE A 14 13.46 -12.56 28.27
C ILE A 14 14.50 -12.88 29.34
N ALA A 15 15.76 -12.54 29.08
CA ALA A 15 16.84 -12.37 30.07
C ALA A 15 18.16 -11.98 29.37
N LEU A 16 18.15 -10.88 28.60
CA LEU A 16 19.34 -10.04 28.42
C LEU A 16 19.08 -8.65 29.05
N LEU A 17 18.60 -8.69 30.28
CA LEU A 17 18.83 -7.68 31.31
C LEU A 17 19.64 -8.47 32.35
N VAL A 18 20.81 -8.07 32.85
CA VAL A 18 21.04 -6.90 33.68
C VAL A 18 22.55 -6.67 33.79
N PHE A 19 23.04 -5.58 33.24
CA PHE A 19 24.13 -4.75 33.79
C PHE A 19 23.96 -3.39 33.10
N GLY A 20 23.59 -2.31 33.74
CA GLY A 20 23.20 -2.02 35.11
C GLY A 20 22.68 -0.58 35.10
N GLY A 21 22.26 -0.10 36.26
CA GLY A 21 22.00 1.33 36.45
C GLY A 21 20.51 1.67 36.50
N VAL A 22 20.03 1.73 37.74
CA VAL A 22 18.92 2.58 38.15
C VAL A 22 19.15 3.99 37.61
N TRP A 23 18.32 4.45 36.67
CA TRP A 23 17.94 5.87 36.57
C TRP A 23 16.53 6.01 36.01
N TRP A 24 15.75 6.82 36.70
CA TRP A 24 14.33 7.09 36.47
C TRP A 24 14.26 8.36 35.59
N TYR A 25 13.39 8.37 34.57
CA TYR A 25 13.02 9.54 33.74
C TYR A 25 14.06 10.05 32.69
N GLN A 26 13.55 10.53 31.54
CA GLN A 26 14.21 10.91 30.27
C GLN A 26 14.65 9.68 29.44
N ASP A 27 14.10 9.31 28.29
CA ASP A 27 13.54 10.06 27.17
C ASP A 27 12.33 9.31 26.59
N ARG A 28 11.16 9.95 26.57
CA ARG A 28 10.05 9.58 25.68
C ARG A 28 10.01 10.47 24.43
N ASP A 29 11.07 11.22 24.21
CA ASP A 29 11.27 12.10 23.07
C ASP A 29 12.47 11.57 22.30
N THR A 30 12.38 11.49 20.96
CA THR A 30 13.41 11.03 19.99
C THR A 30 13.24 9.65 19.33
N ALA A 31 12.00 9.21 19.06
CA ALA A 31 11.80 8.73 17.69
C ALA A 31 11.78 10.00 16.82
N GLN A 32 12.89 10.33 16.17
CA GLN A 32 12.90 11.45 15.23
C GLN A 32 11.74 11.21 14.25
N PRO A 33 10.83 12.19 14.06
CA PRO A 33 9.78 12.03 13.09
C PRO A 33 10.43 11.80 11.72
N LYS A 34 10.02 10.72 11.05
CA LYS A 34 10.52 10.40 9.71
C LYS A 34 10.34 11.63 8.81
N PRO A 35 11.33 11.96 7.96
CA PRO A 35 11.16 12.97 6.94
C PRO A 35 9.94 12.65 6.07
N ASP A 36 9.10 13.65 5.79
CA ASP A 36 7.86 13.46 5.02
C ASP A 36 8.12 12.80 3.66
N CYS A 37 9.23 13.14 3.01
CA CYS A 37 9.59 12.52 1.74
C CYS A 37 10.02 11.05 1.86
N ASP A 38 10.57 10.62 3.00
CA ASP A 38 10.82 9.21 3.25
C ASP A 38 9.50 8.45 3.40
N VAL A 39 8.53 9.02 4.13
CA VAL A 39 7.17 8.47 4.25
C VAL A 39 6.49 8.36 2.89
N VAL A 40 6.65 9.38 2.03
CA VAL A 40 6.13 9.37 0.65
C VAL A 40 6.77 8.27 -0.19
N HIS A 41 8.10 8.10 -0.11
CA HIS A 41 8.78 7.03 -0.83
C HIS A 41 8.32 5.65 -0.36
N GLU A 42 8.16 5.45 0.95
CA GLU A 42 7.61 4.20 1.50
C GLU A 42 6.18 3.94 1.04
N LEU A 43 5.32 4.96 0.96
CA LEU A 43 3.97 4.83 0.41
C LEU A 43 3.99 4.36 -1.06
N VAL A 44 4.86 4.95 -1.88
CA VAL A 44 4.98 4.59 -3.29
C VAL A 44 5.55 3.18 -3.47
N GLU A 45 6.53 2.79 -2.66
CA GLU A 45 7.11 1.44 -2.67
C GLU A 45 6.10 0.38 -2.17
N PHE A 46 5.35 0.70 -1.12
CA PHE A 46 4.26 -0.13 -0.61
C PHE A 46 3.23 -0.39 -1.71
N LYS A 47 2.77 0.66 -2.41
CA LYS A 47 1.84 0.53 -3.55
C LYS A 47 2.42 -0.31 -4.68
N ALA A 48 3.69 -0.11 -5.04
CA ALA A 48 4.34 -0.90 -6.08
C ALA A 48 4.39 -2.40 -5.71
N SER A 49 4.60 -2.70 -4.43
CA SER A 49 4.58 -4.08 -3.92
C SER A 49 3.17 -4.67 -3.90
N ALA A 50 2.17 -3.89 -3.49
CA ALA A 50 0.77 -4.29 -3.51
C ALA A 50 0.27 -4.59 -4.94
N VAL A 51 0.68 -3.80 -5.93
CA VAL A 51 0.38 -4.05 -7.35
C VAL A 51 0.99 -5.36 -7.83
N LYS A 52 2.23 -5.68 -7.42
CA LYS A 52 2.85 -6.97 -7.74
C LYS A 52 2.11 -8.15 -7.11
N GLU A 53 1.66 -8.01 -5.87
CA GLU A 53 0.84 -9.04 -5.20
C GLU A 53 -0.50 -9.22 -5.94
N GLN A 54 -1.16 -8.12 -6.33
CA GLN A 54 -2.41 -8.18 -7.11
C GLN A 54 -2.24 -8.87 -8.46
N GLU A 55 -1.15 -8.57 -9.17
CA GLU A 55 -0.83 -9.21 -10.45
C GLU A 55 -0.60 -10.72 -10.27
N SER A 56 0.13 -11.12 -9.21
CA SER A 56 0.33 -12.53 -8.89
C SER A 56 -0.99 -13.26 -8.61
N LEU A 57 -1.90 -12.63 -7.86
CA LEU A 57 -3.21 -13.21 -7.54
C LEU A 57 -4.12 -13.26 -8.77
N LEU A 58 -4.05 -12.27 -9.66
CA LEU A 58 -4.74 -12.28 -10.95
C LEU A 58 -4.28 -13.46 -11.81
N GLN A 59 -2.96 -13.69 -11.91
CA GLN A 59 -2.39 -14.81 -12.67
C GLN A 59 -2.75 -16.18 -12.08
N ALA A 60 -2.95 -16.25 -10.76
CA ALA A 60 -3.40 -17.45 -10.07
C ALA A 60 -4.92 -17.70 -10.18
N GLY A 61 -5.69 -16.74 -10.73
CA GLY A 61 -7.16 -16.81 -10.77
C GLY A 61 -7.83 -16.62 -9.41
N GLU A 62 -7.13 -16.02 -8.44
CA GLU A 62 -7.59 -15.83 -7.06
C GLU A 62 -8.31 -14.48 -6.91
N ASP A 63 -9.33 -14.21 -7.72
CA ASP A 63 -10.00 -12.90 -7.82
C ASP A 63 -10.57 -12.40 -6.48
N GLN A 64 -11.16 -13.29 -5.67
CA GLN A 64 -11.68 -12.93 -4.34
C GLN A 64 -10.55 -12.50 -3.41
N GLN A 65 -9.46 -13.28 -3.36
CA GLN A 65 -8.31 -12.98 -2.52
C GLN A 65 -7.62 -11.69 -2.99
N ARG A 66 -7.53 -11.47 -4.30
CA ARG A 66 -7.03 -10.21 -4.89
C ARG A 66 -7.82 -9.02 -4.36
N LEU A 67 -9.16 -9.11 -4.37
CA LEU A 67 -10.01 -8.02 -3.90
C LEU A 67 -9.86 -7.77 -2.40
N GLU A 68 -9.80 -8.83 -1.59
CA GLU A 68 -9.60 -8.73 -0.14
C GLU A 68 -8.25 -8.10 0.21
N LYS A 69 -7.18 -8.54 -0.46
CA LYS A 69 -5.83 -8.00 -0.30
C LYS A 69 -5.72 -6.55 -0.75
N TYR A 70 -6.36 -6.20 -1.86
CA TYR A 70 -6.39 -4.83 -2.33
C TYR A 70 -7.12 -3.90 -1.35
N LYS A 71 -8.27 -4.33 -0.80
CA LYS A 71 -8.97 -3.59 0.26
C LYS A 71 -8.08 -3.34 1.47
N ALA A 72 -7.36 -4.36 1.93
CA ALA A 72 -6.45 -4.24 3.06
C ALA A 72 -5.28 -3.29 2.75
N SER A 73 -4.71 -3.37 1.55
CA SER A 73 -3.64 -2.49 1.11
C SER A 73 -4.07 -1.02 1.09
N VAL A 74 -5.20 -0.70 0.45
CA VAL A 74 -5.73 0.68 0.39
C VAL A 74 -6.07 1.24 1.78
N ALA A 75 -6.55 0.40 2.70
CA ALA A 75 -6.77 0.81 4.09
C ALA A 75 -5.46 1.20 4.80
N GLN A 76 -4.37 0.47 4.55
CA GLN A 76 -3.05 0.74 5.13
C GLN A 76 -2.39 2.02 4.57
N GLU A 77 -2.72 2.42 3.34
CA GLU A 77 -2.16 3.64 2.74
C GLU A 77 -2.43 4.91 3.54
N GLN A 78 -3.60 4.99 4.18
CA GLN A 78 -3.97 6.15 5.01
C GLN A 78 -2.97 6.33 6.16
N THR A 79 -2.42 5.25 6.70
CA THR A 79 -1.41 5.31 7.77
C THR A 79 -0.16 6.04 7.33
N TYR A 80 0.22 5.99 6.05
CA TYR A 80 1.35 6.77 5.54
C TYR A 80 0.98 8.24 5.41
N VAL A 81 -0.22 8.56 4.93
CA VAL A 81 -0.69 9.96 4.83
C VAL A 81 -0.73 10.63 6.20
N ASP A 82 -1.20 9.92 7.22
CA ASP A 82 -1.34 10.42 8.58
C ASP A 82 0.03 10.69 9.25
N GLN A 83 1.12 10.10 8.74
CA GLN A 83 2.48 10.33 9.22
C GLN A 83 3.14 11.58 8.59
N ILE A 84 2.56 12.14 7.52
CA ILE A 84 3.11 13.32 6.84
C ILE A 84 2.75 14.60 7.60
N GLN A 85 3.75 15.40 7.92
CA GLN A 85 3.62 16.63 8.70
C GLN A 85 3.31 17.85 7.83
N ASP A 86 3.99 17.99 6.69
CA ASP A 86 3.77 19.07 5.73
C ASP A 86 2.37 18.93 5.10
N PRO A 87 1.44 19.89 5.34
CA PRO A 87 0.10 19.82 4.79
C PRO A 87 0.06 19.75 3.27
N SER A 88 0.99 20.42 2.57
CA SER A 88 1.05 20.42 1.11
C SER A 88 1.45 19.06 0.55
N ILE A 89 2.38 18.36 1.20
CA ILE A 89 2.78 16.99 0.83
C ILE A 89 1.66 16.02 1.20
N ARG A 90 1.06 16.19 2.38
CA ARG A 90 -0.05 15.36 2.86
C ARG A 90 -1.25 15.42 1.93
N ASP A 91 -1.63 16.60 1.44
CA ASP A 91 -2.74 16.76 0.50
C ASP A 91 -2.47 16.03 -0.83
N LYS A 92 -1.21 16.02 -1.30
CA LYS A 92 -0.81 15.27 -2.51
C LYS A 92 -0.79 13.77 -2.28
N ALA A 93 -0.34 13.33 -1.12
CA ALA A 93 -0.38 11.92 -0.72
C ALA A 93 -1.83 11.44 -0.58
N GLN A 94 -2.70 12.27 0.00
CA GLN A 94 -4.14 12.01 0.07
C GLN A 94 -4.75 11.88 -1.32
N ALA A 95 -4.40 12.76 -2.26
CA ALA A 95 -4.88 12.67 -3.65
C ALA A 95 -4.48 11.34 -4.32
N LEU A 96 -3.28 10.82 -4.02
CA LEU A 96 -2.83 9.51 -4.50
C LEU A 96 -3.66 8.37 -3.89
N VAL A 97 -3.90 8.40 -2.57
CA VAL A 97 -4.73 7.40 -1.86
C VAL A 97 -6.18 7.45 -2.34
N ASP A 98 -6.74 8.63 -2.56
CA ASP A 98 -8.11 8.78 -3.05
C ASP A 98 -8.27 8.30 -4.50
N ALA A 99 -7.25 8.48 -5.34
CA ALA A 99 -7.24 7.89 -6.68
C ALA A 99 -7.21 6.36 -6.62
N ASP A 100 -6.48 5.78 -5.67
CA ASP A 100 -6.43 4.32 -5.49
C ASP A 100 -7.73 3.76 -4.91
N ARG A 101 -8.37 4.47 -3.97
CA ARG A 101 -9.72 4.13 -3.48
C ARG A 101 -10.74 4.07 -4.61
N LYS A 102 -10.72 5.02 -5.55
CA LYS A 102 -11.59 4.98 -6.74
C LYS A 102 -11.34 3.75 -7.60
N SER A 103 -10.07 3.34 -7.75
CA SER A 103 -9.71 2.11 -8.44
C SER A 103 -10.27 0.88 -7.71
N LEU A 104 -10.12 0.82 -6.39
CA LEU A 104 -10.70 -0.25 -5.56
C LEU A 104 -12.23 -0.31 -5.65
N ASP A 105 -12.91 0.84 -5.58
CA ASP A 105 -14.36 0.92 -5.71
C ASP A 105 -14.79 0.38 -7.08
N LYS A 106 -14.08 0.76 -8.15
CA LYS A 106 -14.41 0.28 -9.49
C LYS A 106 -14.13 -1.22 -9.66
N GLN A 107 -13.04 -1.74 -9.11
CA GLN A 107 -12.76 -3.18 -9.13
C GLN A 107 -13.79 -3.96 -8.31
N THR A 108 -14.22 -3.42 -7.16
CA THR A 108 -15.27 -4.03 -6.33
C THR A 108 -16.60 -4.08 -7.09
N ASP A 109 -16.95 -2.98 -7.78
CA ASP A 109 -18.14 -2.89 -8.63
C ASP A 109 -18.10 -3.95 -9.74
N LEU A 110 -17.00 -4.03 -10.51
CA LEU A 110 -16.84 -5.01 -11.58
C LEU A 110 -16.82 -6.45 -11.09
N TYR A 111 -16.32 -6.71 -9.88
CA TYR A 111 -16.35 -8.04 -9.27
C TYR A 111 -17.78 -8.46 -8.90
N ASN A 112 -18.58 -7.55 -8.34
CA ASN A 112 -19.97 -7.83 -7.96
C ASN A 112 -20.93 -7.81 -9.16
N ASN A 113 -20.63 -6.98 -10.16
CA ASN A 113 -21.42 -6.75 -11.36
C ASN A 113 -20.55 -7.02 -12.61
N PRO A 114 -20.23 -8.30 -12.89
CA PRO A 114 -19.38 -8.63 -14.02
C PRO A 114 -20.06 -8.21 -15.33
N ILE A 115 -19.33 -7.43 -16.13
CA ILE A 115 -19.78 -7.05 -17.46
C ILE A 115 -19.62 -8.27 -18.36
N GLY A 116 -20.72 -8.70 -18.98
CA GLY A 116 -20.69 -9.80 -19.93
C GLY A 116 -19.78 -9.45 -21.10
N LEU A 117 -18.75 -10.28 -21.33
CA LEU A 117 -17.95 -10.16 -22.53
C LEU A 117 -18.86 -10.36 -23.74
N GLY A 118 -18.84 -9.41 -24.69
CA GLY A 118 -19.60 -9.52 -25.92
C GLY A 118 -19.34 -10.85 -26.66
N PRO A 119 -20.20 -11.26 -27.62
CA PRO A 119 -19.99 -12.49 -28.38
C PRO A 119 -18.57 -12.50 -28.96
N ALA A 120 -17.87 -13.63 -28.80
CA ALA A 120 -16.46 -13.75 -29.18
C ALA A 120 -16.21 -13.25 -30.62
N GLY A 121 -15.37 -12.22 -30.77
CA GLY A 121 -15.05 -11.59 -32.05
C GLY A 121 -15.95 -10.42 -32.45
N GLY A 122 -16.95 -10.06 -31.65
CA GLY A 122 -17.76 -8.85 -31.81
C GLY A 122 -17.08 -7.60 -31.26
N PRO A 123 -17.49 -6.39 -31.71
CA PRO A 123 -17.01 -5.15 -31.09
C PRO A 123 -17.46 -5.08 -29.63
N PRO A 124 -16.66 -4.46 -28.73
CA PRO A 124 -17.06 -4.30 -27.34
C PRO A 124 -18.36 -3.51 -27.27
N SER A 125 -19.27 -3.97 -26.40
CA SER A 125 -20.51 -3.33 -26.01
C SER A 125 -20.24 -1.91 -25.47
N LEU A 126 -21.31 -1.10 -25.43
CA LEU A 126 -21.22 0.24 -24.85
C LEU A 126 -20.75 0.20 -23.39
N GLU A 127 -21.21 -0.79 -22.63
CA GLU A 127 -20.87 -0.97 -21.22
C GLU A 127 -19.39 -1.35 -21.02
N GLU A 128 -18.86 -2.26 -21.83
CA GLU A 128 -17.42 -2.60 -21.82
C GLU A 128 -16.55 -1.38 -22.14
N ARG A 129 -16.96 -0.57 -23.14
CA ARG A 129 -16.24 0.66 -23.48
C ARG A 129 -16.25 1.67 -22.34
N GLN A 130 -17.41 1.89 -21.72
CA GLN A 130 -17.55 2.82 -20.59
C GLN A 130 -16.72 2.37 -19.39
N ALA A 131 -16.68 1.07 -19.09
CA ALA A 131 -15.84 0.53 -18.03
C ALA A 131 -14.34 0.73 -18.32
N TYR A 132 -13.93 0.51 -19.57
CA TYR A 132 -12.55 0.76 -19.99
C TYR A 132 -12.16 2.24 -19.94
N GLU A 133 -13.03 3.14 -20.41
CA GLU A 133 -12.82 4.59 -20.31
C GLU A 133 -12.75 5.07 -18.85
N ALA A 134 -13.62 4.54 -17.99
CA ALA A 134 -13.59 4.84 -16.56
C ALA A 134 -12.28 4.36 -15.92
N ALA A 135 -11.83 3.15 -16.24
CA ALA A 135 -10.56 2.61 -15.75
C ALA A 135 -9.37 3.45 -16.22
N GLN A 136 -9.33 3.85 -17.50
CA GLN A 136 -8.29 4.74 -18.02
C GLN A 136 -8.28 6.10 -17.31
N LYS A 137 -9.45 6.68 -17.06
CA LYS A 137 -9.56 7.96 -16.34
C LYS A 137 -9.02 7.84 -14.91
N ILE A 138 -9.32 6.75 -14.21
CA ILE A 138 -8.78 6.50 -12.87
C ILE A 138 -7.26 6.31 -12.92
N ALA A 139 -6.74 5.53 -13.87
CA ALA A 139 -5.31 5.34 -14.05
C ALA A 139 -4.57 6.65 -14.35
N ALA A 140 -5.17 7.54 -15.17
CA ALA A 140 -4.63 8.86 -15.44
C ALA A 140 -4.60 9.75 -14.18
N GLN A 141 -5.66 9.71 -13.37
CA GLN A 141 -5.73 10.43 -12.10
C GLN A 141 -4.66 9.95 -11.12
N PHE A 142 -4.52 8.63 -10.96
CA PHE A 142 -3.50 8.02 -10.12
C PHE A 142 -2.10 8.41 -10.57
N LYS A 143 -1.81 8.34 -11.88
CA LYS A 143 -0.52 8.74 -12.44
C LYS A 143 -0.23 10.21 -12.16
N SER A 144 -1.19 11.10 -12.41
CA SER A 144 -1.03 12.53 -12.14
C SER A 144 -0.74 12.80 -10.66
N ALA A 145 -1.50 12.18 -9.76
CA ALA A 145 -1.32 12.34 -8.32
C ALA A 145 0.05 11.83 -7.86
N LYS A 146 0.48 10.68 -8.37
CA LYS A 146 1.81 10.12 -8.08
C LYS A 146 2.92 11.05 -8.58
N ASP A 147 2.82 11.54 -9.81
CA ASP A 147 3.83 12.41 -10.41
C ASP A 147 3.91 13.76 -9.68
N GLU A 148 2.77 14.31 -9.24
CA GLU A 148 2.73 15.52 -8.40
C GLU A 148 3.34 15.30 -7.02
N LEU A 149 3.05 14.15 -6.40
CA LEU A 149 3.61 13.78 -5.10
C LEU A 149 5.14 13.61 -5.17
N LEU A 150 5.63 12.88 -6.18
CA LEU A 150 7.06 12.68 -6.39
C LEU A 150 7.79 13.95 -6.83
N ARG A 151 7.09 14.91 -7.46
CA ARG A 151 7.64 16.23 -7.74
C ARG A 151 7.82 17.06 -6.47
N ALA A 152 6.92 16.90 -5.49
CA ALA A 152 7.04 17.55 -4.18
C ALA A 152 8.13 16.89 -3.30
N CYS A 153 8.38 15.59 -3.51
CA CYS A 153 9.43 14.82 -2.86
C CYS A 153 10.38 14.20 -3.89
N PRO A 154 11.25 15.00 -4.52
CA PRO A 154 12.26 14.46 -5.40
C PRO A 154 13.20 13.58 -4.56
N ALA A 155 13.53 12.40 -5.08
CA ALA A 155 14.57 11.58 -4.47
C ALA A 155 15.82 12.45 -4.30
N ALA A 156 16.42 12.45 -3.11
CA ALA A 156 17.64 13.19 -2.85
C ALA A 156 18.63 12.85 -3.98
N SER A 157 19.04 13.85 -4.77
CA SER A 157 20.03 13.62 -5.80
C SER A 157 21.28 13.12 -5.09
N SER A 158 21.62 11.86 -5.29
CA SER A 158 22.94 11.31 -5.01
C SER A 158 23.91 11.88 -6.05
N ASP A 159 24.10 13.20 -5.99
CA ASP A 159 25.10 13.93 -6.74
C ASP A 159 26.22 14.28 -5.74
N PRO A 160 27.19 13.37 -5.50
CA PRO A 160 28.40 13.75 -4.81
C PRO A 160 29.16 14.66 -5.77
N LYS A 161 29.00 15.97 -5.55
CA LYS A 161 29.80 17.07 -6.12
C LYS A 161 31.01 16.61 -6.95
N LEU A 162 30.93 16.85 -8.26
CA LEU A 162 32.10 17.16 -9.10
C LEU A 162 32.85 18.37 -8.52
#